data_AF-A0A1B8W9X8-F1
#
_entry.id   AF-A0A1B8W9X8-F1
#
_cell.length_a   1.000
_cell.length_b   1.000
_cell.length_c   1.000
_cell.angle_alpha   90.00
_cell.angle_beta   90.00
_cell.angle_gamma   90.00
#
_symmetry.space_group_name_H-M   'P 1'
#
loop_
_entity.id
_entity.type
_entity.pdbx_description
1 polymer ?
#
loop_
_entity_poly.entity_id
_entity_poly.type
_entity_poly.pdbx_seq_one_letter_code
_entity_poly.pdbx_strand_id
1 'polypeptide(L)'
;MATMRYVLLKQNDSILFVEMPDSHAYQLSALNLRLHKEIDKLTAEHVPSLPYAVAECNDVELHDSSIAIVSGLDYINSLEKDFAGVQEKSYPLISLLTEIRALQAQLEQWYEEYEEEQSI
;
A
#
# COMPACT_ATOMS: atom_id res chain seq x y z
N MET A 1 22.05 4.77 -5.72
CA MET A 1 20.90 5.47 -5.13
C MET A 1 19.65 4.81 -5.63
N ALA A 2 18.75 4.44 -4.71
CA ALA A 2 17.45 3.88 -5.05
C ALA A 2 16.62 4.90 -5.83
N THR A 3 15.94 4.44 -6.89
CA THR A 3 14.94 5.24 -7.61
C THR A 3 13.59 5.05 -6.92
N MET A 4 12.97 6.15 -6.50
CA MET A 4 11.63 6.15 -5.90
C MET A 4 10.57 6.50 -6.93
N ARG A 5 9.34 6.09 -6.68
CA ARG A 5 8.13 6.45 -7.42
C ARG A 5 6.97 6.64 -6.47
N TYR A 6 5.95 7.36 -6.94
CA TYR A 6 4.76 7.67 -6.16
C TYR A 6 3.55 6.98 -6.74
N VAL A 7 2.83 6.25 -5.90
CA VAL A 7 1.51 5.72 -6.22
C VAL A 7 0.47 6.69 -5.67
N LEU A 8 -0.34 7.26 -6.57
CA LEU A 8 -1.44 8.14 -6.20
C LEU A 8 -2.68 7.29 -5.89
N LEU A 9 -3.16 7.40 -4.66
CA LEU A 9 -4.37 6.76 -4.19
C LEU A 9 -5.45 7.81 -3.95
N LYS A 10 -6.69 7.49 -4.31
CA LYS A 10 -7.86 8.36 -4.10
C LYS A 10 -8.87 7.69 -3.18
N GLN A 11 -9.37 8.43 -2.20
CA GLN A 11 -10.47 8.01 -1.34
C GLN A 11 -11.47 9.15 -1.19
N ASN A 12 -12.67 8.98 -1.75
CA ASN A 12 -13.66 10.04 -1.83
C ASN A 12 -13.05 11.32 -2.44
N ASP A 13 -13.01 12.42 -1.70
CA ASP A 13 -12.42 13.70 -2.11
C ASP A 13 -10.97 13.89 -1.65
N SER A 14 -10.39 12.89 -0.97
CA SER A 14 -9.02 12.91 -0.49
C SER A 14 -8.08 12.18 -1.45
N ILE A 15 -6.85 12.69 -1.56
CA ILE A 15 -5.75 12.02 -2.25
C ILE A 15 -4.61 11.72 -1.29
N LEU A 16 -3.93 10.61 -1.53
CA LEU A 16 -2.79 10.13 -0.77
C LEU A 16 -1.68 9.74 -1.74
N PHE A 17 -0.45 10.15 -1.45
CA PHE A 17 0.72 9.71 -2.18
C PHE A 17 1.48 8.69 -1.34
N VAL A 18 1.77 7.54 -1.94
CA VAL A 18 2.61 6.52 -1.31
C VAL A 18 3.93 6.45 -2.06
N GLU A 19 5.02 6.76 -1.38
CA GLU A 19 6.38 6.66 -1.92
C GLU A 19 6.86 5.21 -1.83
N MET A 20 7.26 4.67 -2.97
CA MET A 20 7.67 3.27 -3.14
C MET A 20 9.00 3.21 -3.89
N PRO A 21 9.85 2.20 -3.63
CA PRO A 21 10.90 1.84 -4.57
C PRO A 21 10.31 1.57 -5.95
N ASP A 22 10.96 2.00 -7.03
CA ASP A 22 10.48 1.79 -8.41
C ASP A 22 10.16 0.31 -8.69
N SER A 23 10.97 -0.60 -8.15
CA SER A 23 10.79 -2.05 -8.24
C SER A 23 9.49 -2.58 -7.59
N HIS A 24 8.90 -1.83 -6.67
CA HIS A 24 7.73 -2.24 -5.88
C HIS A 24 6.48 -1.38 -6.12
N ALA A 25 6.60 -0.21 -6.77
CA ALA A 25 5.47 0.69 -7.03
C ALA A 25 4.31 -0.01 -7.77
N TYR A 26 4.63 -0.72 -8.86
CA TYR A 26 3.63 -1.51 -9.61
C TYR A 26 3.00 -2.61 -8.77
N GLN A 27 3.75 -3.24 -7.86
CA GLN A 27 3.21 -4.29 -6.99
C GLN A 27 2.14 -3.72 -6.05
N LEU A 28 2.35 -2.52 -5.50
CA LEU A 28 1.34 -1.83 -4.69
C LEU A 28 0.07 -1.54 -5.52
N SER A 29 0.21 -0.98 -6.71
CA SER A 29 -0.94 -0.72 -7.61
C SER A 29 -1.71 -2.01 -7.92
N ALA A 30 -0.99 -3.08 -8.29
CA ALA A 30 -1.59 -4.37 -8.61
C ALA A 30 -2.30 -5.01 -7.40
N LEU A 31 -1.68 -4.95 -6.21
CA LEU A 31 -2.29 -5.39 -4.96
C LEU A 31 -3.57 -4.60 -4.68
N ASN A 32 -3.53 -3.27 -4.77
CA ASN A 32 -4.69 -2.41 -4.53
C ASN A 32 -5.86 -2.77 -5.45
N LEU A 33 -5.61 -2.91 -6.75
CA LEU A 33 -6.61 -3.31 -7.73
C LEU A 33 -7.20 -4.70 -7.45
N ARG A 34 -6.38 -5.63 -6.95
CA ARG A 34 -6.84 -6.95 -6.56
C ARG A 34 -7.68 -6.92 -5.29
N LEU A 35 -7.28 -6.15 -4.29
CA LEU A 35 -8.05 -5.95 -3.07
C LEU A 35 -9.46 -5.46 -3.40
N HIS A 36 -9.61 -4.45 -4.29
CA HIS A 36 -10.93 -3.97 -4.73
C HIS A 36 -11.81 -5.03 -5.40
N LYS A 37 -11.24 -6.03 -6.09
CA LYS A 37 -12.03 -7.11 -6.73
C LYS A 37 -12.55 -8.14 -5.73
N GLU A 38 -11.89 -8.27 -4.59
CA GLU A 38 -12.18 -9.30 -3.59
C GLU A 38 -12.86 -8.73 -2.33
N ILE A 39 -12.68 -7.43 -2.04
CA ILE A 39 -13.22 -6.77 -0.85
C ILE A 39 -14.75 -6.80 -0.82
N ASP A 40 -15.40 -6.69 -1.98
CA ASP A 40 -16.86 -6.79 -2.14
C ASP A 40 -17.42 -8.20 -1.85
N LYS A 41 -16.53 -9.21 -1.75
CA LYS A 41 -16.92 -10.59 -1.41
C LYS A 41 -16.84 -10.86 0.09
N LEU A 42 -16.29 -9.93 0.86
CA LEU A 42 -16.27 -10.03 2.32
C LEU A 42 -17.69 -9.85 2.85
N THR A 43 -17.99 -10.60 3.91
CA THR A 43 -19.32 -10.65 4.54
C THR A 43 -19.31 -10.13 5.98
N ALA A 44 -18.14 -9.76 6.49
CA ALA A 44 -17.99 -9.08 7.76
C ALA A 44 -18.88 -7.84 7.85
N GLU A 45 -19.41 -7.58 9.04
CA GLU A 45 -20.22 -6.39 9.33
C GLU A 45 -19.43 -5.09 9.11
N HIS A 46 -18.11 -5.13 9.32
CA HIS A 46 -17.20 -3.99 9.15
C HIS A 46 -16.05 -4.39 8.23
N VAL A 47 -16.05 -3.81 7.03
CA VAL A 47 -15.00 -3.95 6.02
C VAL A 47 -14.27 -2.61 5.91
N PRO A 48 -12.93 -2.57 5.95
CA PRO A 48 -12.18 -1.33 5.90
C PRO A 48 -12.40 -0.59 4.58
N SER A 49 -12.46 0.73 4.65
CA SER A 49 -12.49 1.57 3.45
C SER A 49 -11.12 1.55 2.77
N LEU A 50 -11.08 1.18 1.49
CA LEU A 50 -9.83 1.06 0.74
C LEU A 50 -9.72 2.21 -0.28
N PRO A 51 -8.65 3.03 -0.24
CA PRO A 51 -8.40 4.00 -1.30
C PRO A 51 -8.09 3.27 -2.63
N TYR A 52 -8.36 3.90 -3.77
CA TYR A 52 -8.16 3.31 -5.09
C TYR A 52 -6.91 3.87 -5.76
N ALA A 53 -6.05 3.00 -6.31
CA ALA A 53 -4.89 3.40 -7.08
C ALA A 53 -5.30 3.99 -8.44
N VAL A 54 -4.98 5.26 -8.66
CA VAL A 54 -5.39 6.00 -9.87
C VAL A 54 -4.25 6.37 -10.81
N ALA A 55 -3.01 6.45 -10.29
CA ALA A 55 -1.84 6.75 -11.10
C ALA A 55 -0.54 6.30 -10.42
N GLU A 56 0.51 6.19 -11.22
CA GLU A 56 1.90 6.14 -10.77
C GLU A 56 2.66 7.28 -11.44
N CYS A 57 3.51 7.97 -10.70
CA CYS A 57 4.36 9.03 -11.24
C CYS A 57 5.78 8.93 -10.69
N ASN A 58 6.74 9.45 -11.45
CA ASN A 58 8.16 9.43 -11.06
C ASN A 58 8.45 10.50 -10.01
N ASP A 59 7.83 11.67 -10.16
CA ASP A 59 8.05 12.83 -9.31
C ASP A 59 6.70 13.43 -8.90
N VAL A 60 6.66 14.04 -7.71
CA VAL A 60 5.52 14.81 -7.23
C VAL A 60 6.01 16.04 -6.48
N GLU A 61 5.37 17.18 -6.74
CA GLU A 61 5.56 18.40 -5.96
C GLU A 61 4.21 18.80 -5.37
N LEU A 62 4.13 18.84 -4.04
CA LEU A 62 2.90 19.16 -3.31
C LEU A 62 2.85 20.66 -3.00
N HIS A 63 1.77 21.32 -3.43
CA HIS A 63 1.49 22.71 -3.08
C HIS A 63 0.49 22.86 -1.93
N ASP A 64 -0.27 21.80 -1.63
CA ASP A 64 -1.21 21.74 -0.53
C ASP A 64 -0.57 21.05 0.68
N SER A 65 -0.36 21.81 1.76
CA SER A 65 0.27 21.32 2.98
C SER A 65 -0.58 20.32 3.77
N SER A 66 -1.85 20.14 3.41
CA SER A 66 -2.71 19.13 4.03
C SER A 66 -2.47 17.72 3.49
N ILE A 67 -1.83 17.61 2.31
CA ILE A 67 -1.53 16.33 1.68
C ILE A 67 -0.13 15.87 2.11
N ALA A 68 -0.06 14.64 2.61
CA ALA A 68 1.19 14.01 3.00
C ALA A 68 1.60 12.92 1.99
N ILE A 69 2.91 12.78 1.82
CA ILE A 69 3.53 11.59 1.23
C ILE A 69 3.79 10.63 2.37
N VAL A 70 3.29 9.40 2.25
CA VAL A 70 3.50 8.34 3.23
C VAL A 70 4.46 7.31 2.64
N SER A 71 5.33 6.73 3.47
CA SER A 71 6.21 5.66 3.01
C SER A 71 5.40 4.42 2.62
N GLY A 72 5.92 3.65 1.66
CA GLY A 72 5.34 2.38 1.26
C GLY A 72 5.14 1.40 2.41
N LEU A 73 6.13 1.33 3.31
CA LEU A 73 6.10 0.42 4.44
C LEU A 73 5.03 0.85 5.47
N ASP A 74 4.95 2.14 5.80
CA ASP A 74 3.90 2.64 6.71
C ASP A 74 2.49 2.41 6.16
N TYR A 75 2.31 2.65 4.86
CA TYR A 75 1.03 2.39 4.19
C TYR A 75 0.65 0.91 4.25
N ILE A 76 1.57 0.00 3.90
CA ILE A 76 1.31 -1.44 3.92
C ILE A 76 1.08 -1.97 5.34
N ASN A 77 1.80 -1.45 6.34
CA ASN A 77 1.58 -1.79 7.75
C ASN A 77 0.18 -1.40 8.23
N SER A 78 -0.28 -0.20 7.86
CA SER A 78 -1.66 0.23 8.17
C SER A 78 -2.69 -0.64 7.47
N LEU A 79 -2.47 -0.95 6.20
CA LEU A 79 -3.36 -1.79 5.40
C LEU A 79 -3.47 -3.22 5.96
N GLU A 80 -2.35 -3.83 6.36
CA GLU A 80 -2.34 -5.14 7.00
C GLU A 80 -3.17 -5.14 8.27
N LYS A 81 -2.96 -4.14 9.14
CA LYS A 81 -3.69 -3.99 10.39
C LYS A 81 -5.20 -3.84 10.17
N ASP A 82 -5.60 -3.05 9.18
CA ASP A 82 -7.00 -2.83 8.84
C ASP A 82 -7.67 -4.13 8.38
N PHE A 83 -7.02 -4.90 7.49
CA PHE A 83 -7.54 -6.19 7.03
C PHE A 83 -7.49 -7.28 8.11
N ALA A 84 -6.46 -7.28 8.97
CA ALA A 84 -6.34 -8.23 10.07
C ALA A 84 -7.39 -8.01 11.16
N GLY A 85 -7.92 -6.79 11.28
CA GLY A 85 -9.01 -6.43 12.19
C GLY A 85 -10.39 -6.95 11.75
N VAL A 86 -10.55 -7.33 10.48
CA VAL A 86 -11.82 -7.83 9.93
C VAL A 86 -12.22 -9.14 10.61
N GLN A 87 -13.41 -9.17 11.20
CA GLN A 87 -13.93 -10.33 11.94
C GLN A 87 -14.51 -11.40 11.00
N GLU A 88 -13.67 -11.94 10.12
CA GLU A 88 -14.04 -12.96 9.15
C GLU A 88 -12.93 -13.99 9.01
N LYS A 89 -13.27 -15.22 8.62
CA LYS A 89 -12.31 -16.31 8.37
C LYS A 89 -12.49 -16.94 7.00
N SER A 90 -13.14 -16.21 6.10
CA SER A 90 -13.41 -16.67 4.75
C SER A 90 -12.11 -16.70 3.94
N TYR A 91 -12.07 -17.58 2.95
CA TYR A 91 -10.93 -17.73 2.06
C TYR A 91 -10.50 -16.41 1.38
N PRO A 92 -11.42 -15.53 0.91
CA PRO A 92 -11.05 -14.23 0.38
C PRO A 92 -10.15 -13.42 1.33
N LEU A 93 -10.55 -13.23 2.59
CA LEU A 93 -9.76 -12.45 3.54
C LEU A 93 -8.36 -13.04 3.76
N ILE A 94 -8.26 -14.37 3.88
CA ILE A 94 -6.98 -15.07 4.06
C ILE A 94 -6.06 -14.85 2.85
N SER A 95 -6.60 -14.94 1.63
CA SER A 95 -5.84 -14.67 0.40
C SER A 95 -5.33 -13.23 0.39
N LEU A 96 -6.19 -12.26 0.71
CA LEU A 96 -5.82 -10.84 0.70
C LEU A 96 -4.73 -10.53 1.73
N LEU A 97 -4.87 -11.02 2.96
CA LEU A 97 -3.84 -10.87 4.00
C LEU A 97 -2.51 -11.52 3.60
N THR A 98 -2.56 -12.65 2.91
CA THR A 98 -1.34 -13.33 2.43
C THR A 98 -0.60 -12.46 1.41
N GLU A 99 -1.33 -11.84 0.48
CA GLU A 99 -0.76 -10.96 -0.54
C GLU A 99 -0.23 -9.65 0.05
N ILE A 100 -0.95 -9.04 1.01
CA ILE A 100 -0.49 -7.84 1.74
C ILE A 100 0.83 -8.14 2.46
N ARG A 101 0.88 -9.21 3.25
CA ARG A 101 2.07 -9.59 4.02
C ARG A 101 3.25 -10.00 3.13
N ALA A 102 2.99 -10.54 1.95
CA ALA A 102 4.04 -10.84 0.99
C ALA A 102 4.72 -9.57 0.45
N LEU A 103 3.95 -8.51 0.18
CA LEU A 103 4.52 -7.21 -0.20
C LEU A 103 5.18 -6.51 0.98
N GLN A 104 4.61 -6.63 2.18
CA GLN A 104 5.18 -6.10 3.42
C GLN A 104 6.60 -6.64 3.66
N ALA A 105 6.77 -7.97 3.64
CA ALA A 105 8.07 -8.60 3.85
C ALA A 105 9.10 -8.21 2.76
N GLN A 106 8.66 -8.05 1.50
CA GLN A 106 9.53 -7.56 0.43
C GLN A 106 10.02 -6.13 0.69
N LEU A 107 9.13 -5.25 1.17
CA LEU A 107 9.49 -3.88 1.51
C LEU A 107 10.40 -3.82 2.74
N GLU A 108 10.10 -4.58 3.80
CA GLU A 108 10.95 -4.66 5.00
C GLU A 108 12.38 -5.03 4.63
N GLN A 109 12.56 -6.12 3.86
CA GLN A 109 13.88 -6.53 3.38
C GLN A 109 14.54 -5.43 2.53
N TRP A 110 13.80 -4.79 1.62
CA TRP A 110 14.34 -3.74 0.77
C TRP A 110 14.83 -2.53 1.58
N TYR A 111 14.07 -2.11 2.60
CA TYR A 111 14.46 -1.00 3.47
C TYR A 111 15.68 -1.35 4.34
N GLU A 112 15.76 -2.59 4.85
CA GLU A 112 16.96 -3.08 5.56
C GLU A 112 18.21 -3.00 4.66
N GLU A 113 18.14 -3.54 3.44
CA GLU A 113 19.25 -3.50 2.47
C GLU A 113 19.63 -2.05 2.10
N TYR A 114 18.63 -1.18 1.91
CA TYR A 114 18.87 0.22 1.59
C TYR A 114 19.58 0.99 2.71
N GLU A 115 19.16 0.79 3.96
CA GLU A 115 19.79 1.43 5.14
C GLU A 115 21.24 0.96 5.35
N GLU A 116 21.51 -0.34 5.13
CA GLU A 116 22.87 -0.89 5.16
C GLU A 116 23.77 -0.24 4.09
N GLU A 117 23.28 -0.11 2.85
CA GLU A 117 24.02 0.54 1.75
C GLU A 117 24.32 2.03 2.03
N GLN A 118 23.41 2.76 2.69
CA GLN A 118 23.64 4.17 3.03
C GLN A 118 24.64 4.36 4.18
N SER A 119 24.93 3.30 4.95
CA SER A 119 25.80 3.35 6.13
C SER A 119 27.28 3.05 5.83
N ILE A 120 27.60 2.76 4.56
CA ILE A 120 28.94 2.40 4.05
C ILE A 120 29.55 3.57 3.29
#